data_AF-A0A0H5Q7E1-F1
#
_entry.id   AF-A0A0H5Q7E1-F1
#
_cell.length_a   1.000
_cell.length_b   1.000
_cell.length_c   1.000
_cell.angle_alpha   90.00
_cell.angle_beta   90.00
_cell.angle_gamma   90.00
#
_symmetry.space_group_name_H-M   'P 1'
#
loop_
_entity.id
_entity.type
_entity.pdbx_description
1 polymer ?
#
loop_
_entity_poly.entity_id
_entity_poly.type
_entity_poly.pdbx_seq_one_letter_code
_entity_poly.pdbx_strand_id
1 'polypeptide(L)'
;MAEQFGIERIGFLTLTFPKDLTLKEANRRFNSFATHVGNSHFEAWMNVREFTFRGRPHMHLAVAVREDIRTGFNFENYLEMAWMTKNDRRRKKFSVEIRELSRSLNPTDHLRFLWSELRRELPKYGFGRHELLPIRKCAEAFALYVGGYIRKSVEARPPEAKGARLISYSKGFDRIVCGHAWQWNTSRTRLWRVRLRIFAEYHGLTDFSQLKETFGPKWAFWLTPIIHRVNLLPHLESLNDPELAVAFMESLDRIPNFKDSLSLFRNDGFLVAPPENPLNDEGLPIPLSKAMRPIYFSHAMRWNKPKSLALTKKQTITTNH
;
A
#
# COMPACT_ATOMS: atom_id res chain seq x y z
N MET A 1 -18.17 0.64 4.28
CA MET A 1 -18.45 -0.58 5.07
C MET A 1 -19.73 -0.43 5.90
N ALA A 2 -19.80 0.45 6.91
CA ALA A 2 -21.04 0.65 7.66
C ALA A 2 -22.21 1.11 6.76
N GLU A 3 -21.96 2.04 5.83
CA GLU A 3 -22.94 2.46 4.81
C GLU A 3 -23.38 1.33 3.89
N GLN A 4 -22.49 0.36 3.61
CA GLN A 4 -22.72 -0.70 2.64
C GLN A 4 -23.48 -1.89 3.25
N PHE A 5 -23.12 -2.27 4.48
CA PHE A 5 -23.64 -3.48 5.13
C PHE A 5 -24.61 -3.20 6.28
N GLY A 6 -24.73 -1.94 6.72
CA GLY A 6 -25.44 -1.55 7.94
C GLY A 6 -24.54 -1.67 9.18
N ILE A 7 -24.62 -0.69 10.09
CA ILE A 7 -23.76 -0.61 11.28
C ILE A 7 -24.02 -1.76 12.27
N GLU A 8 -25.25 -2.24 12.30
CA GLU A 8 -25.73 -3.34 13.13
C GLU A 8 -25.10 -4.69 12.77
N ARG A 9 -24.58 -4.80 11.56
CA ARG A 9 -23.87 -5.97 11.05
C ARG A 9 -22.34 -5.81 11.06
N ILE A 10 -21.82 -4.69 11.57
CA ILE A 10 -20.37 -4.49 11.69
C ILE A 10 -19.88 -4.95 13.05
N GLY A 11 -18.86 -5.80 13.01
CA GLY A 11 -18.09 -6.22 14.17
C GLY A 11 -16.64 -5.73 14.09
N PHE A 12 -16.04 -5.54 15.27
CA PHE A 12 -14.61 -5.36 15.42
C PHE A 12 -14.02 -6.64 16.01
N LEU A 13 -13.14 -7.29 15.24
CA LEU A 13 -12.45 -8.52 15.63
C LEU A 13 -10.97 -8.25 15.87
N THR A 14 -10.51 -8.43 17.10
CA THR A 14 -9.08 -8.40 17.42
C THR A 14 -8.54 -9.82 17.47
N LEU A 15 -7.42 -10.08 16.80
CA LEU A 15 -6.68 -11.34 16.82
C LEU A 15 -5.25 -11.13 17.30
N THR A 16 -4.79 -11.94 18.25
CA THR A 16 -3.44 -11.87 18.80
C THR A 16 -2.76 -13.23 18.75
N PHE A 17 -1.49 -13.24 18.36
CA PHE A 17 -0.65 -14.43 18.43
C PHE A 17 -0.02 -14.58 19.82
N PRO A 18 -0.04 -15.77 20.43
CA PRO A 18 0.58 -16.01 21.74
C PRO A 18 2.11 -15.92 21.65
N LYS A 19 2.68 -16.39 20.53
CA LYS A 19 4.12 -16.36 20.24
C LYS A 19 4.48 -15.16 19.37
N ASP A 20 5.73 -14.75 19.44
CA ASP A 20 6.31 -13.74 18.55
C ASP A 20 6.49 -14.37 17.17
N LEU A 21 5.91 -13.74 16.15
CA LEU A 21 5.95 -14.22 14.77
C LEU A 21 6.51 -13.13 13.86
N THR A 22 7.23 -13.56 12.82
CA THR A 22 7.59 -12.67 11.72
C THR A 22 6.32 -12.22 10.99
N LEU A 23 6.39 -11.05 10.35
CA LEU A 23 5.28 -10.53 9.57
C LEU A 23 4.83 -11.50 8.46
N LYS A 24 5.79 -12.18 7.82
CA LYS A 24 5.53 -13.18 6.77
C LYS A 24 4.68 -14.34 7.32
N GLU A 25 5.07 -14.89 8.47
CA GLU A 25 4.36 -16.01 9.08
C GLU A 25 2.99 -15.60 9.64
N ALA A 26 2.90 -14.42 10.27
CA ALA A 26 1.63 -13.85 10.70
C ALA A 26 0.65 -13.71 9.53
N ASN A 27 1.10 -13.16 8.39
CA ASN A 27 0.29 -13.04 7.19
C ASN A 27 -0.09 -14.39 6.60
N ARG A 28 0.82 -15.37 6.57
CA ARG A 28 0.51 -16.73 6.08
C ARG A 28 -0.63 -17.36 6.89
N ARG A 29 -0.55 -17.29 8.22
CA ARG A 29 -1.59 -17.81 9.14
C ARG A 29 -2.92 -17.10 8.97
N PHE A 30 -2.89 -15.77 8.91
CA PHE A 30 -4.09 -14.98 8.69
C PHE A 30 -4.75 -15.28 7.35
N ASN A 31 -3.98 -15.33 6.27
CA ASN A 31 -4.51 -15.64 4.94
C ASN A 31 -5.13 -17.05 4.90
N SER A 32 -4.51 -18.01 5.59
CA SER A 32 -5.08 -19.35 5.74
C SER A 32 -6.40 -19.33 6.51
N PHE A 33 -6.46 -18.65 7.66
CA PHE A 33 -7.70 -18.46 8.42
C PHE A 33 -8.79 -17.78 7.60
N ALA A 34 -8.46 -16.65 6.96
CA ALA A 34 -9.41 -15.89 6.17
C ALA A 34 -9.98 -16.74 5.02
N THR A 35 -9.13 -17.52 4.36
CA THR A 35 -9.54 -18.37 3.22
C THR A 35 -10.49 -19.48 3.64
N HIS A 36 -10.18 -20.20 4.71
CA HIS A 36 -10.90 -21.44 5.07
C HIS A 36 -12.05 -21.22 6.06
N VAL A 37 -12.03 -20.13 6.83
CA VAL A 37 -13.01 -19.86 7.90
C VAL A 37 -13.53 -18.43 7.82
N GLY A 38 -12.66 -17.42 7.75
CA GLY A 38 -13.10 -16.02 7.78
C GLY A 38 -14.11 -15.70 6.69
N ASN A 39 -13.85 -16.10 5.44
CA ASN A 39 -14.72 -15.84 4.29
C ASN A 39 -16.02 -16.66 4.30
N SER A 40 -16.11 -17.75 5.08
CA SER A 40 -17.37 -18.47 5.23
C SER A 40 -18.29 -17.80 6.23
N HIS A 41 -17.78 -17.00 7.18
CA HIS A 41 -18.56 -16.30 8.20
C HIS A 41 -18.76 -14.80 7.95
N PHE A 42 -17.81 -14.15 7.27
CA PHE A 42 -17.82 -12.71 7.01
C PHE A 42 -18.06 -12.42 5.53
N GLU A 43 -19.04 -11.57 5.23
CA GLU A 43 -19.29 -11.10 3.86
C GLU A 43 -18.15 -10.20 3.38
N ALA A 44 -17.68 -9.33 4.27
CA ALA A 44 -16.54 -8.48 4.02
C ALA A 44 -15.69 -8.31 5.27
N TRP A 45 -14.39 -8.06 5.06
CA TRP A 45 -13.51 -7.68 6.16
C TRP A 45 -12.39 -6.76 5.68
N MET A 46 -11.94 -5.90 6.60
CA MET A 46 -10.74 -5.08 6.47
C MET A 46 -9.84 -5.38 7.67
N ASN A 47 -8.65 -5.89 7.42
CA ASN A 47 -7.64 -6.14 8.43
C ASN A 47 -6.62 -5.00 8.45
N VAL A 48 -6.52 -4.32 9.59
CA VAL A 48 -5.44 -3.39 9.94
C VAL A 48 -4.43 -4.14 10.81
N ARG A 49 -3.21 -4.25 10.29
CA ARG A 49 -2.08 -4.80 11.02
C ARG A 49 -1.50 -3.74 11.94
N GLU A 50 -1.68 -3.93 13.24
CA GLU A 50 -1.00 -3.15 14.28
C GLU A 50 0.39 -3.75 14.56
N PHE A 51 1.41 -2.91 14.71
CA PHE A 51 2.66 -3.33 15.35
C PHE A 51 2.67 -2.85 16.79
N THR A 52 2.92 -3.75 17.73
CA THR A 52 3.22 -3.35 19.11
C THR A 52 4.56 -2.61 19.14
N PHE A 53 4.85 -1.87 20.21
CA PHE A 53 6.17 -1.24 20.40
C PHE A 53 7.35 -2.24 20.42
N ARG A 54 7.08 -3.54 20.55
CA ARG A 54 8.07 -4.62 20.42
C ARG A 54 8.17 -5.16 18.98
N GLY A 55 7.55 -4.51 17.99
CA GLY A 55 7.53 -4.93 16.59
C GLY A 55 6.61 -6.13 16.28
N ARG A 56 5.87 -6.65 17.26
CA ARG A 56 4.99 -7.82 17.05
C ARG A 56 3.74 -7.46 16.26
N PRO A 57 3.37 -8.23 15.22
CA PRO A 57 2.16 -7.99 14.45
C PRO A 57 0.90 -8.46 15.18
N HIS A 58 -0.06 -7.56 15.33
CA HIS A 58 -1.42 -7.76 15.82
C HIS A 58 -2.41 -7.46 14.68
N MET A 59 -3.59 -8.07 14.72
CA MET A 59 -4.58 -7.89 13.66
C MET A 59 -5.88 -7.35 14.24
N HIS A 60 -6.29 -6.21 13.71
CA HIS A 60 -7.53 -5.55 14.04
C HIS A 60 -8.41 -5.52 12.80
N LEU A 61 -9.51 -6.26 12.87
CA LEU A 61 -10.41 -6.41 11.75
C LEU A 61 -11.69 -5.63 11.98
N ALA A 62 -12.10 -4.89 10.96
CA ALA A 62 -13.50 -4.60 10.73
C ALA A 62 -14.09 -5.79 9.96
N VAL A 63 -15.19 -6.38 10.43
CA VAL A 63 -15.89 -7.49 9.76
C VAL A 63 -17.36 -7.14 9.54
N ALA A 64 -17.90 -7.52 8.39
CA ALA A 64 -19.32 -7.45 8.08
C ALA A 64 -19.87 -8.87 8.16
N VAL A 65 -20.79 -9.09 9.07
CA VAL A 65 -21.45 -10.39 9.28
C VAL A 65 -22.79 -10.42 8.56
N ARG A 66 -23.41 -11.60 8.47
CA ARG A 66 -24.65 -11.78 7.69
C ARG A 66 -25.90 -11.29 8.39
N GLU A 67 -25.87 -11.26 9.72
CA GLU A 67 -27.02 -10.92 10.55
C GLU A 67 -26.65 -9.85 11.57
N ASP A 68 -27.68 -9.22 12.15
CA ASP A 68 -27.50 -8.23 13.21
C ASP A 68 -26.80 -8.85 14.43
N ILE A 69 -25.75 -8.17 14.89
CA ILE A 69 -24.99 -8.53 16.10
C ILE A 69 -24.96 -7.42 17.14
N ARG A 70 -25.61 -6.28 16.85
CA ARG A 70 -25.57 -5.05 17.65
C ARG A 70 -26.85 -4.83 18.43
N THR A 71 -28.01 -5.09 17.83
CA THR A 71 -29.31 -4.80 18.45
C THR A 71 -29.51 -5.64 19.70
N GLY A 72 -29.88 -4.99 20.80
CA GLY A 72 -30.07 -5.64 22.10
C GLY A 72 -28.78 -5.95 22.88
N PHE A 73 -27.59 -5.78 22.28
CA PHE A 73 -26.32 -6.00 22.98
C PHE A 73 -26.11 -4.96 24.09
N ASN A 74 -25.91 -5.42 25.32
CA ASN A 74 -25.71 -4.53 26.47
C ASN A 74 -24.25 -4.03 26.53
N PHE A 75 -24.02 -2.87 25.90
CA PHE A 75 -22.71 -2.22 25.89
C PHE A 75 -22.28 -1.68 27.25
N GLU A 76 -23.21 -1.33 28.14
CA GLU A 76 -22.89 -0.81 29.47
C GLU A 76 -22.26 -1.90 30.32
N ASN A 77 -22.90 -3.07 30.37
CA ASN A 77 -22.37 -4.25 31.06
C ASN A 77 -21.03 -4.69 30.48
N TYR A 78 -20.87 -4.62 29.15
CA TYR A 78 -19.58 -4.90 28.51
C TYR A 78 -18.48 -3.91 28.96
N LEU A 79 -18.77 -2.61 28.99
CA LEU A 79 -17.81 -1.59 29.40
C LEU A 79 -17.42 -1.72 30.87
N GLU A 80 -18.37 -2.04 31.74
CA GLU A 80 -18.12 -2.32 33.15
C GLU A 80 -17.23 -3.56 33.31
N MET A 81 -17.55 -4.64 32.60
CA MET A 81 -16.72 -5.85 32.57
C MET A 81 -15.30 -5.55 32.03
N ALA A 82 -15.17 -4.74 30.98
CA ALA A 82 -13.88 -4.34 30.43
C ALA A 82 -13.06 -3.52 31.45
N TRP A 83 -13.69 -2.66 32.23
CA TRP A 83 -13.04 -1.92 33.32
C TRP A 83 -12.60 -2.84 34.47
N MET A 84 -13.41 -3.83 34.83
CA MET A 84 -13.10 -4.84 35.86
C MET A 84 -11.99 -5.81 35.40
N THR A 85 -11.85 -6.03 34.10
CA THR A 85 -10.84 -6.94 33.52
C THR A 85 -9.54 -6.25 33.09
N LYS A 86 -9.38 -4.95 33.37
CA LYS A 86 -8.22 -4.15 32.96
C LYS A 86 -6.87 -4.69 33.45
N ASN A 87 -6.83 -5.39 34.58
CA ASN A 87 -5.64 -6.10 35.07
C ASN A 87 -6.04 -7.36 35.86
N ASP A 88 -5.07 -8.26 36.05
CA ASP A 88 -5.31 -9.56 36.67
C ASP A 88 -5.77 -9.47 38.13
N ARG A 89 -5.30 -8.47 38.89
CA ARG A 89 -5.73 -8.26 40.27
C ARG A 89 -7.22 -7.93 40.34
N ARG A 90 -7.69 -7.01 39.49
CA ARG A 90 -9.12 -6.66 39.40
C ARG A 90 -9.96 -7.82 38.87
N ARG A 91 -9.48 -8.52 37.83
CA ARG A 91 -10.18 -9.68 37.27
C ARG A 91 -10.41 -10.76 38.33
N LYS A 92 -9.42 -11.03 39.19
CA LYS A 92 -9.58 -11.97 40.31
C LYS A 92 -10.55 -11.44 41.36
N LYS A 93 -10.44 -10.15 41.72
CA LYS A 93 -11.31 -9.50 42.71
C LYS A 93 -12.80 -9.56 42.31
N PHE A 94 -13.11 -9.22 41.07
CA PHE A 94 -14.48 -9.09 40.57
C PHE A 94 -14.97 -10.32 39.78
N SER A 95 -14.42 -11.50 40.06
CA SER A 95 -14.63 -12.68 39.21
C SER A 95 -16.08 -13.16 39.16
N VAL A 96 -16.86 -12.90 40.21
CA VAL A 96 -18.29 -13.25 40.30
C VAL A 96 -19.11 -12.25 39.50
N GLU A 97 -18.89 -10.96 39.71
CA GLU A 97 -19.55 -9.84 39.04
C GLU A 97 -19.30 -9.88 37.53
N ILE A 98 -18.06 -10.17 37.12
CA ILE A 98 -17.70 -10.38 35.70
C ILE A 98 -18.55 -11.51 35.09
N ARG A 99 -18.79 -12.59 35.83
CA ARG A 99 -19.57 -13.73 35.34
C ARG A 99 -21.06 -13.39 35.22
N GLU A 100 -21.59 -12.59 36.14
CA GLU A 100 -22.97 -12.09 36.10
C GLU A 100 -23.18 -11.12 34.94
N LEU A 101 -22.32 -10.11 34.81
CA LEU A 101 -22.33 -9.17 33.70
C LEU A 101 -22.18 -9.86 32.35
N SER A 102 -21.32 -10.89 32.27
CA SER A 102 -21.14 -11.66 31.05
C SER A 102 -22.41 -12.38 30.60
N ARG A 103 -23.25 -12.85 31.55
CA ARG A 103 -24.54 -13.49 31.24
C ARG A 103 -25.60 -12.49 30.80
N SER A 104 -25.50 -11.24 31.23
CA SER A 104 -26.44 -10.17 30.92
C SER A 104 -26.01 -9.28 29.74
N LEU A 105 -25.01 -9.69 28.95
CA LEU A 105 -24.61 -8.99 27.72
C LEU A 105 -25.67 -9.03 26.62
N ASN A 106 -26.61 -9.98 26.69
CA ASN A 106 -27.68 -10.17 25.70
C ASN A 106 -27.20 -10.19 24.23
N PRO A 107 -26.20 -11.00 23.85
CA PRO A 107 -25.77 -11.11 22.45
C PRO A 107 -26.86 -11.76 21.59
N THR A 108 -26.88 -11.46 20.30
CA THR A 108 -27.74 -12.17 19.35
C THR A 108 -27.27 -13.62 19.17
N ASP A 109 -28.15 -14.51 18.69
CA ASP A 109 -27.78 -15.91 18.42
C ASP A 109 -26.64 -16.01 17.40
N HIS A 110 -26.68 -15.15 16.38
CA HIS A 110 -25.60 -15.08 15.39
C HIS A 110 -24.26 -14.68 16.03
N LEU A 111 -24.24 -13.70 16.93
CA LEU A 111 -23.01 -13.32 17.63
C LEU A 111 -22.48 -14.45 18.53
N ARG A 112 -23.38 -15.14 19.25
CA ARG A 112 -23.01 -16.33 20.07
C ARG A 112 -22.41 -17.43 19.21
N PHE A 113 -23.03 -17.71 18.07
CA PHE A 113 -22.54 -18.67 17.09
C PHE A 113 -21.13 -18.29 16.63
N LEU A 114 -20.92 -17.06 16.17
CA LEU A 114 -19.61 -16.58 15.73
C LEU A 114 -18.54 -16.68 16.82
N TRP A 115 -18.86 -16.35 18.07
CA TRP A 115 -17.94 -16.54 19.19
C TRP A 115 -17.56 -18.00 19.41
N SER A 116 -18.51 -18.92 19.26
CA SER A 116 -18.26 -20.36 19.34
C SER A 116 -17.33 -20.83 18.23
N GLU A 117 -17.63 -20.46 16.98
CA GLU A 117 -16.84 -20.81 15.80
C GLU A 117 -15.41 -20.28 15.91
N LEU A 118 -15.25 -18.99 16.24
CA LEU A 118 -13.94 -18.38 16.38
C LEU A 118 -13.11 -19.06 17.48
N ARG A 119 -13.72 -19.39 18.63
CA ARG A 119 -13.04 -20.09 19.72
C ARG A 119 -12.54 -21.48 19.29
N ARG A 120 -13.30 -22.18 18.46
CA ARG A 120 -12.95 -23.51 17.96
C ARG A 120 -11.89 -23.46 16.85
N GLU A 121 -12.01 -22.51 15.92
CA GLU A 121 -11.22 -22.51 14.69
C GLU A 121 -9.90 -21.75 14.82
N LEU A 122 -9.86 -20.60 15.49
CA LEU A 122 -8.67 -19.73 15.57
C LEU A 122 -7.40 -20.43 16.12
N PRO A 123 -7.47 -21.31 17.13
CA PRO A 123 -6.30 -22.04 17.62
C PRO A 123 -5.60 -22.88 16.54
N LYS A 124 -6.36 -23.43 15.56
CA LYS A 124 -5.80 -24.22 14.45
C LYS A 124 -4.87 -23.41 13.56
N TYR A 125 -5.05 -22.09 13.54
CA TYR A 125 -4.19 -21.14 12.81
C TYR A 125 -3.16 -20.46 13.73
N GLY A 126 -3.08 -20.89 14.99
CA GLY A 126 -2.12 -20.40 15.98
C GLY A 126 -2.45 -19.04 16.58
N PHE A 127 -3.68 -18.55 16.42
CA PHE A 127 -4.18 -17.40 17.17
C PHE A 127 -4.52 -17.81 18.60
N GLY A 128 -4.28 -16.92 19.56
CA GLY A 128 -4.59 -17.11 20.96
C GLY A 128 -5.81 -16.29 21.36
N ARG A 129 -5.57 -15.18 22.07
CA ARG A 129 -6.63 -14.25 22.44
C ARG A 129 -7.29 -13.68 21.19
N HIS A 130 -8.62 -13.67 21.21
CA HIS A 130 -9.44 -13.01 20.22
C HIS A 130 -10.68 -12.42 20.88
N GLU A 131 -11.25 -11.40 20.24
CA GLU A 131 -12.45 -10.72 20.72
C GLU A 131 -13.19 -10.13 19.52
N LEU A 132 -14.43 -10.58 19.29
CA LEU A 132 -15.35 -10.01 18.30
C LEU A 132 -16.44 -9.24 19.03
N LEU A 133 -16.64 -7.97 18.70
CA LEU A 133 -17.67 -7.14 19.33
C LEU A 133 -18.44 -6.32 18.29
N PRO A 134 -19.75 -6.10 18.46
CA PRO A 134 -20.49 -5.15 17.64
C PRO A 134 -19.98 -3.71 17.84
N ILE A 135 -20.16 -2.87 16.82
CA ILE A 135 -19.79 -1.45 16.92
C ILE A 135 -20.78 -0.70 17.83
N ARG A 136 -20.26 -0.07 18.88
CA ARG A 136 -21.07 0.66 19.87
C ARG A 136 -21.61 1.99 19.35
N LYS A 137 -20.70 2.84 18.87
CA LYS A 137 -20.99 4.23 18.47
C LYS A 137 -21.43 4.28 16.99
N CYS A 138 -21.11 5.35 16.29
CA CYS A 138 -21.36 5.56 14.87
C CYS A 138 -20.16 5.12 14.00
N ALA A 139 -20.36 5.15 12.68
CA ALA A 139 -19.37 4.76 11.69
C ALA A 139 -18.11 5.65 11.73
N GLU A 140 -18.26 6.95 11.99
CA GLU A 140 -17.17 7.92 12.07
C GLU A 140 -16.27 7.63 13.28
N ALA A 141 -16.86 7.36 14.44
CA ALA A 141 -16.12 6.98 15.63
C ALA A 141 -15.35 5.67 15.43
N PHE A 142 -15.95 4.73 14.68
CA PHE A 142 -15.29 3.49 14.31
C PHE A 142 -14.12 3.72 13.35
N ALA A 143 -14.28 4.59 12.34
CA ALA A 143 -13.21 4.95 11.42
C ALA A 143 -12.02 5.59 12.14
N LEU A 144 -12.28 6.51 13.09
CA LEU A 144 -11.23 7.11 13.94
C LEU A 144 -10.52 6.04 14.78
N TYR A 145 -11.26 5.10 15.35
CA TYR A 145 -10.70 4.02 16.17
C TYR A 145 -9.77 3.12 15.34
N VAL A 146 -10.21 2.71 14.16
CA VAL A 146 -9.38 1.95 13.20
C VAL A 146 -8.16 2.75 12.75
N GLY A 147 -8.33 4.05 12.47
CA GLY A 147 -7.25 4.97 12.12
C GLY A 147 -6.17 5.07 13.20
N GLY A 148 -6.56 4.99 14.47
CA GLY A 148 -5.64 4.93 15.60
C GLY A 148 -4.65 3.77 15.53
N TYR A 149 -5.08 2.60 15.06
CA TYR A 149 -4.19 1.45 14.86
C TYR A 149 -3.22 1.66 13.71
N ILE A 150 -3.67 2.28 12.61
CA ILE A 150 -2.78 2.63 11.50
C ILE A 150 -1.68 3.57 11.99
N ARG A 151 -2.04 4.62 12.74
CA ARG A 151 -1.07 5.56 13.31
C ARG A 151 -0.03 4.85 14.17
N LYS A 152 -0.46 4.06 15.16
CA LYS A 152 0.45 3.29 16.02
C LYS A 152 1.38 2.39 15.22
N SER A 153 0.86 1.78 14.17
CA SER A 153 1.66 0.91 13.29
C SER A 153 2.72 1.66 12.53
N VAL A 154 2.45 2.90 12.10
CA VAL A 154 3.44 3.74 11.42
C VAL A 154 4.57 4.11 12.38
N GLU A 155 4.24 4.43 13.64
CA GLU A 155 5.21 4.78 14.68
C GLU A 155 6.06 3.57 15.13
N ALA A 156 5.43 2.40 15.30
CA ALA A 156 6.08 1.17 15.81
C ALA A 156 6.54 0.21 14.70
N ARG A 157 6.57 0.64 13.44
CA ARG A 157 6.88 -0.23 12.29
C ARG A 157 8.34 -0.67 12.33
N PRO A 158 8.63 -1.98 12.36
CA PRO A 158 10.01 -2.42 12.32
C PRO A 158 10.58 -2.34 10.88
N PRO A 159 11.90 -2.15 10.70
CA PRO A 159 12.52 -1.97 9.38
C PRO A 159 12.23 -3.11 8.39
N GLU A 160 12.20 -4.35 8.84
CA GLU A 160 11.89 -5.54 8.06
C GLU A 160 10.45 -5.57 7.53
N ALA A 161 9.55 -4.79 8.14
CA ALA A 161 8.18 -4.63 7.67
C ALA A 161 8.05 -3.54 6.61
N LYS A 162 9.13 -2.87 6.19
CA LYS A 162 9.10 -1.83 5.14
C LYS A 162 8.47 -2.37 3.84
N GLY A 163 7.63 -1.57 3.21
CA GLY A 163 6.91 -1.95 1.99
C GLY A 163 5.69 -2.85 2.19
N ALA A 164 5.57 -3.56 3.32
CA ALA A 164 4.36 -4.32 3.63
C ALA A 164 3.12 -3.41 3.74
N ARG A 165 1.98 -3.87 3.24
CA ARG A 165 0.71 -3.15 3.42
C ARG A 165 0.31 -3.21 4.89
N LEU A 166 -0.11 -2.09 5.48
CA LEU A 166 -0.70 -2.11 6.83
C LEU A 166 -2.17 -2.56 6.80
N ILE A 167 -2.84 -2.34 5.67
CA ILE A 167 -4.25 -2.69 5.50
C ILE A 167 -4.39 -3.75 4.41
N SER A 168 -5.27 -4.72 4.64
CA SER A 168 -5.71 -5.70 3.65
C SER A 168 -7.22 -5.88 3.73
N TYR A 169 -7.83 -6.26 2.62
CA TYR A 169 -9.28 -6.34 2.49
C TYR A 169 -9.67 -7.70 1.91
N SER A 170 -10.88 -8.15 2.24
CA SER A 170 -11.52 -9.27 1.56
C SER A 170 -11.88 -8.92 0.11
N LYS A 171 -12.42 -9.90 -0.62
CA LYS A 171 -12.97 -9.66 -1.97
C LYS A 171 -14.24 -8.83 -1.95
N GLY A 172 -15.14 -9.08 -0.98
CA GLY A 172 -16.42 -8.38 -0.85
C GLY A 172 -16.34 -6.97 -0.25
N PHE A 173 -15.14 -6.41 -0.08
CA PHE A 173 -14.97 -5.07 0.46
C PHE A 173 -14.72 -4.09 -0.69
N ASP A 174 -15.65 -3.16 -0.90
CA ASP A 174 -15.48 -2.10 -1.89
C ASP A 174 -14.41 -1.13 -1.45
N ARG A 175 -13.34 -1.06 -2.24
CA ARG A 175 -12.16 -0.28 -1.92
C ARG A 175 -12.27 1.06 -2.62
N ILE A 176 -12.29 2.13 -1.84
CA ILE A 176 -12.02 3.47 -2.37
C ILE A 176 -10.51 3.54 -2.58
N VAL A 177 -10.09 3.41 -3.84
CA VAL A 177 -8.68 3.57 -4.21
C VAL A 177 -8.44 5.06 -4.45
N CYS A 178 -7.69 5.71 -3.57
CA CYS A 178 -7.10 7.01 -3.89
C CYS A 178 -6.21 6.80 -5.12
N GLY A 179 -6.65 7.31 -6.27
CA GLY A 179 -5.95 7.15 -7.53
C GLY A 179 -4.63 7.93 -7.58
N HIS A 180 -4.07 8.07 -8.78
CA HIS A 180 -2.81 8.79 -9.03
C HIS A 180 -2.79 10.26 -8.58
N ALA A 181 -3.93 10.82 -8.19
CA ALA A 181 -4.07 12.15 -7.60
C ALA A 181 -3.40 12.28 -6.22
N TRP A 182 -3.13 11.16 -5.53
CA TRP A 182 -2.39 11.16 -4.28
C TRP A 182 -1.02 10.50 -4.47
N GLN A 183 0.04 11.30 -4.36
CA GLN A 183 1.42 10.83 -4.49
C GLN A 183 2.28 11.44 -3.39
N TRP A 184 3.29 10.68 -2.97
CA TRP A 184 4.26 11.18 -2.01
C TRP A 184 5.03 12.38 -2.59
N ASN A 185 5.26 13.39 -1.76
CA ASN A 185 6.08 14.56 -2.10
C ASN A 185 7.51 14.41 -1.56
N THR A 186 8.17 13.30 -1.85
CA THR A 186 9.61 13.12 -1.57
C THR A 186 10.44 13.59 -2.75
N SER A 187 11.70 13.98 -2.51
CA SER A 187 12.68 14.37 -3.54
C SER A 187 12.76 13.37 -4.69
N ARG A 188 12.74 12.06 -4.41
CA ARG A 188 12.75 10.99 -5.43
C ARG A 188 11.49 10.95 -6.30
N THR A 189 10.32 11.11 -5.68
CA THR A 189 9.05 11.20 -6.43
C THR A 189 8.97 12.48 -7.26
N ARG A 190 9.49 13.62 -6.74
CA ARG A 190 9.61 14.86 -7.51
C ARG A 190 10.52 14.68 -8.72
N LEU A 191 11.68 14.04 -8.52
CA LEU A 191 12.64 13.71 -9.58
C LEU A 191 12.03 12.84 -10.67
N TRP A 192 11.28 11.80 -10.29
CA TRP A 192 10.55 10.97 -11.24
C TRP A 192 9.52 11.78 -12.05
N ARG A 193 8.78 12.71 -11.42
CA ARG A 193 7.80 13.56 -12.12
C ARG A 193 8.46 14.49 -13.14
N VAL A 194 9.61 15.08 -12.78
CA VAL A 194 10.40 15.92 -13.70
C VAL A 194 10.87 15.10 -14.91
N ARG A 195 11.42 13.91 -14.67
CA ARG A 195 11.85 12.99 -15.73
C ARG A 195 10.70 12.54 -16.61
N LEU A 196 9.54 12.22 -16.01
CA LEU A 196 8.34 11.86 -16.76
C LEU A 196 7.84 13.03 -17.62
N ARG A 197 7.87 14.26 -17.10
CA ARG A 197 7.48 15.46 -17.85
C ARG A 197 8.35 15.63 -19.09
N ILE A 198 9.67 15.62 -18.92
CA ILE A 198 10.63 15.73 -20.05
C ILE A 198 10.43 14.57 -21.03
N PHE A 199 10.18 13.36 -20.52
CA PHE A 199 9.87 12.21 -21.35
C PHE A 199 8.59 12.41 -22.17
N ALA A 200 7.53 12.92 -21.55
CA ALA A 200 6.26 13.19 -22.21
C ALA A 200 6.40 14.30 -23.26
N GLU A 201 7.05 15.41 -22.92
CA GLU A 201 7.36 16.53 -23.82
C GLU A 201 8.12 16.05 -25.07
N TYR A 202 9.12 15.20 -24.88
CA TYR A 202 9.89 14.60 -25.97
C TYR A 202 9.05 13.75 -26.93
N HIS A 203 8.02 13.09 -26.38
CA HIS A 203 7.08 12.28 -27.16
C HIS A 203 5.86 13.09 -27.63
N GLY A 204 5.80 14.40 -27.36
CA GLY A 204 4.67 15.26 -27.72
C GLY A 204 3.38 14.93 -26.95
N LEU A 205 3.51 14.38 -25.75
CA LEU A 205 2.39 13.92 -24.92
C LEU A 205 2.13 14.92 -23.79
N THR A 206 0.86 15.23 -23.56
CA THR A 206 0.43 16.25 -22.58
C THR A 206 -0.21 15.66 -21.32
N ASP A 207 -0.69 14.41 -21.37
CA ASP A 207 -1.37 13.78 -20.24
C ASP A 207 -1.18 12.25 -20.15
N PHE A 208 -1.67 11.69 -19.04
CA PHE A 208 -1.58 10.25 -18.75
C PHE A 208 -2.43 9.37 -19.68
N SER A 209 -3.51 9.89 -20.25
CA SER A 209 -4.35 9.16 -21.20
C SER A 209 -3.59 8.93 -22.50
N GLN A 210 -2.91 9.96 -23.01
CA GLN A 210 -2.07 9.87 -24.21
C GLN A 210 -0.87 8.93 -24.02
N LEU A 211 -0.26 8.91 -22.83
CA LEU A 211 0.78 7.93 -22.47
C LEU A 211 0.24 6.49 -22.55
N LYS A 212 -0.98 6.27 -22.03
CA LYS A 212 -1.65 4.97 -22.06
C LYS A 212 -2.05 4.54 -23.48
N GLU A 213 -2.53 5.46 -24.30
CA GLU A 213 -2.92 5.19 -25.69
C GLU A 213 -1.71 4.88 -26.56
N THR A 214 -0.61 5.64 -26.37
CA THR A 214 0.59 5.53 -27.20
C THR A 214 1.43 4.30 -26.84
N PHE A 215 1.56 4.01 -25.54
CA PHE A 215 2.48 2.97 -25.03
C PHE A 215 1.76 1.78 -24.37
N GLY A 216 0.43 1.81 -24.31
CA GLY A 216 -0.41 0.77 -23.74
C GLY A 216 -0.64 0.89 -22.23
N PRO A 217 -1.56 0.06 -21.67
CA PRO A 217 -1.99 0.15 -20.26
C PRO A 217 -0.89 -0.15 -19.23
N LYS A 218 0.22 -0.77 -19.65
CA LYS A 218 1.36 -1.09 -18.78
C LYS A 218 2.59 -0.22 -19.08
N TRP A 219 2.42 0.93 -19.76
CA TRP A 219 3.54 1.78 -20.18
C TRP A 219 4.49 2.10 -19.03
N ALA A 220 3.98 2.41 -17.84
CA ALA A 220 4.81 2.79 -16.71
C ALA A 220 5.73 1.63 -16.29
N PHE A 221 5.24 0.39 -16.26
CA PHE A 221 6.05 -0.78 -15.95
C PHE A 221 7.22 -0.94 -16.93
N TRP A 222 6.95 -0.80 -18.23
CA TRP A 222 7.96 -0.98 -19.26
C TRP A 222 8.89 0.22 -19.42
N LEU A 223 8.41 1.45 -19.27
CA LEU A 223 9.19 2.66 -19.55
C LEU A 223 9.87 3.22 -18.30
N THR A 224 9.55 2.71 -17.10
CA THR A 224 10.20 3.11 -15.84
C THR A 224 11.73 3.11 -15.92
N PRO A 225 12.41 2.08 -16.47
CA PRO A 225 13.87 2.10 -16.63
C PRO A 225 14.36 3.25 -17.51
N ILE A 226 13.63 3.57 -18.59
CA ILE A 226 13.96 4.66 -19.52
C ILE A 226 13.75 6.01 -18.85
N ILE A 227 12.59 6.20 -18.22
CA ILE A 227 12.21 7.44 -17.54
C ILE A 227 13.20 7.74 -16.42
N HIS A 228 13.59 6.76 -15.60
CA HIS A 228 14.60 6.95 -14.55
C HIS A 228 15.97 7.36 -15.09
N ARG A 229 16.27 7.09 -16.36
CA ARG A 229 17.54 7.41 -17.03
C ARG A 229 17.44 8.64 -17.93
N VAL A 230 16.35 9.41 -17.86
CA VAL A 230 16.25 10.71 -18.55
C VAL A 230 17.28 11.66 -17.95
N ASN A 231 18.08 12.26 -18.82
CA ASN A 231 19.15 13.17 -18.45
C ASN A 231 18.57 14.53 -18.05
N LEU A 232 18.84 14.95 -16.81
CA LEU A 232 18.40 16.25 -16.29
C LEU A 232 19.50 17.30 -16.32
N LEU A 233 20.76 16.96 -16.64
CA LEU A 233 21.87 17.92 -16.68
C LEU A 233 21.55 19.22 -17.43
N PRO A 234 20.92 19.18 -18.64
CA PRO A 234 20.61 20.40 -19.39
C PRO A 234 19.51 21.26 -18.73
N HIS A 235 18.83 20.71 -17.73
CA HIS A 235 17.67 21.31 -17.06
C HIS A 235 18.01 21.66 -15.59
N LEU A 236 19.19 21.31 -15.08
CA LEU A 236 19.55 21.50 -13.66
C LEU A 236 19.51 22.97 -13.24
N GLU A 237 19.99 23.89 -14.07
CA GLU A 237 19.94 25.34 -13.80
C GLU A 237 18.49 25.86 -13.68
N SER A 238 17.55 25.27 -14.44
CA SER A 238 16.14 25.64 -14.40
C SER A 238 15.37 25.02 -13.23
N LEU A 239 15.95 24.00 -12.57
CA LEU A 239 15.24 23.23 -11.55
C LEU A 239 15.18 23.93 -10.18
N ASN A 240 16.03 24.94 -9.91
CA ASN A 240 16.00 25.83 -8.73
C ASN A 240 15.65 25.15 -7.39
N ASP A 241 16.06 23.89 -7.20
CA ASP A 241 15.68 23.05 -6.07
C ASP A 241 16.88 22.18 -5.67
N PRO A 242 17.58 22.54 -4.58
CA PRO A 242 18.75 21.82 -4.11
C PRO A 242 18.47 20.35 -3.76
N GLU A 243 17.27 20.01 -3.28
CA GLU A 243 16.91 18.62 -2.95
C GLU A 243 16.76 17.76 -4.20
N LEU A 244 16.25 18.35 -5.30
CA LEU A 244 16.17 17.68 -6.60
C LEU A 244 17.56 17.46 -7.19
N ALA A 245 18.47 18.42 -7.06
CA ALA A 245 19.86 18.28 -7.51
C ALA A 245 20.57 17.13 -6.76
N VAL A 246 20.44 17.08 -5.43
CA VAL A 246 21.00 15.99 -4.61
C VAL A 246 20.37 14.65 -4.99
N ALA A 247 19.04 14.57 -5.11
CA ALA A 247 18.37 13.33 -5.51
C ALA A 247 18.74 12.87 -6.93
N PHE A 248 18.99 13.80 -7.84
CA PHE A 248 19.50 13.51 -9.17
C PHE A 248 20.89 12.89 -9.07
N MET A 249 21.83 13.54 -8.37
CA MET A 249 23.19 13.03 -8.16
C MET A 249 23.18 11.64 -7.49
N GLU A 250 22.42 11.43 -6.42
CA GLU A 250 22.22 10.11 -5.79
C GLU A 250 21.69 9.06 -6.77
N SER A 251 20.86 9.46 -7.73
CA SER A 251 20.31 8.53 -8.73
C SER A 251 21.36 8.12 -9.76
N LEU A 252 22.36 8.97 -10.01
CA LEU A 252 23.46 8.68 -10.91
C LEU A 252 24.46 7.70 -10.29
N ASP A 253 24.75 7.84 -8.99
CA ASP A 253 25.65 6.93 -8.25
C ASP A 253 25.16 5.46 -8.22
N ARG A 254 23.86 5.25 -8.46
CA ARG A 254 23.24 3.92 -8.56
C ARG A 254 23.41 3.25 -9.91
N ILE A 255 23.88 4.01 -10.91
CA ILE A 255 24.22 3.46 -12.21
C ILE A 255 25.56 2.74 -12.03
N PRO A 256 25.64 1.41 -12.24
CA PRO A 256 26.90 0.70 -12.17
C PRO A 256 27.95 1.37 -13.07
N ASN A 257 29.17 1.56 -12.56
CA ASN A 257 30.28 2.24 -13.24
C ASN A 257 30.03 3.75 -13.53
N PHE A 258 29.36 4.46 -12.63
CA PHE A 258 29.05 5.89 -12.80
C PHE A 258 30.26 6.77 -13.20
N LYS A 259 31.45 6.53 -12.62
CA LYS A 259 32.68 7.29 -12.95
C LYS A 259 33.09 7.13 -14.43
N ASP A 260 32.86 5.97 -15.03
CA ASP A 260 33.11 5.73 -16.45
C ASP A 260 31.97 6.30 -17.32
N SER A 261 30.77 6.42 -16.73
CA SER A 261 29.56 6.90 -17.39
C SER A 261 29.47 8.42 -17.55
N LEU A 262 30.30 9.23 -16.88
CA LEU A 262 30.35 10.69 -17.12
C LEU A 262 30.59 11.02 -18.60
N SER A 263 31.37 10.18 -19.30
CA SER A 263 31.58 10.24 -20.75
C SER A 263 30.34 9.88 -21.59
N LEU A 264 29.38 9.18 -20.98
CA LEU A 264 28.10 8.76 -21.56
C LEU A 264 27.01 9.84 -21.39
N PHE A 265 27.20 10.82 -20.48
CA PHE A 265 26.35 12.00 -20.41
C PHE A 265 26.71 12.93 -21.57
N ARG A 266 25.95 12.82 -22.64
CA ARG A 266 25.94 13.87 -23.66
C ARG A 266 25.28 15.11 -23.05
N ASN A 267 26.01 16.23 -22.98
CA ASN A 267 25.48 17.53 -22.54
C ASN A 267 24.23 17.98 -23.30
N ASP A 268 23.94 17.34 -24.44
CA ASP A 268 22.83 17.56 -25.37
C ASP A 268 21.90 16.34 -25.54
N GLY A 269 22.10 15.24 -24.79
CA GLY A 269 21.39 13.97 -24.95
C GLY A 269 20.20 13.75 -24.01
N PHE A 270 19.13 13.15 -24.54
CA PHE A 270 17.88 12.83 -23.82
C PHE A 270 17.98 11.64 -22.84
N LEU A 271 18.90 10.68 -23.05
CA LEU A 271 19.10 9.49 -22.20
C LEU A 271 20.53 9.40 -21.66
N VAL A 272 20.68 8.76 -20.50
CA VAL A 272 21.97 8.55 -19.79
C VAL A 272 22.61 7.18 -20.09
N ALA A 273 21.84 6.20 -20.57
CA ALA A 273 22.32 4.84 -20.88
C ALA A 273 21.34 4.12 -21.84
N PRO A 274 21.77 3.06 -22.55
CA PRO A 274 20.86 2.26 -23.37
C PRO A 274 19.73 1.68 -22.52
N PRO A 275 18.51 1.55 -23.07
CA PRO A 275 17.37 1.10 -22.32
C PRO A 275 17.52 -0.40 -22.00
N GLU A 276 17.58 -0.73 -20.71
CA GLU A 276 17.59 -2.11 -20.21
C GLU A 276 16.17 -2.63 -20.02
N ASN A 277 15.96 -3.91 -20.30
CA ASN A 277 14.70 -4.57 -20.03
C ASN A 277 14.42 -4.55 -18.51
N PRO A 278 13.15 -4.41 -18.09
CA PRO A 278 12.80 -4.58 -16.68
C PRO A 278 13.19 -5.98 -16.21
N LEU A 279 13.63 -6.10 -14.96
CA LEU A 279 14.03 -7.38 -14.37
C LEU A 279 12.83 -8.08 -13.71
N ASN A 280 12.82 -9.41 -13.70
CA ASN A 280 11.89 -10.21 -12.92
C ASN A 280 12.34 -10.30 -11.44
N ASP A 281 11.56 -11.01 -10.61
CA ASP A 281 11.86 -11.20 -9.17
C ASP A 281 13.19 -11.95 -8.92
N GLU A 282 13.73 -12.64 -9.93
CA GLU A 282 15.01 -13.35 -9.91
C GLU A 282 16.18 -12.50 -10.44
N GLY A 283 15.93 -11.24 -10.82
CA GLY A 283 16.94 -10.34 -11.36
C GLY A 283 17.27 -10.56 -12.84
N LEU A 284 16.47 -11.35 -13.56
CA LEU A 284 16.67 -11.65 -14.98
C LEU A 284 15.88 -10.68 -15.88
N PRO A 285 16.44 -10.25 -17.03
CA PRO A 285 15.74 -9.41 -18.01
C PRO A 285 14.44 -10.04 -18.53
N ILE A 286 13.32 -9.33 -18.40
CA ILE A 286 12.03 -9.74 -18.95
C ILE A 286 12.03 -9.46 -20.47
N PRO A 287 11.67 -10.45 -21.33
CA PRO A 287 11.58 -10.22 -22.77
C PRO A 287 10.58 -9.11 -23.12
N LEU A 288 10.98 -8.20 -24.01
CA LEU A 288 10.12 -7.11 -24.50
C LEU A 288 8.95 -7.65 -25.32
N SER A 289 7.75 -7.15 -25.01
CA SER A 289 6.56 -7.41 -25.82
C SER A 289 6.70 -6.83 -27.24
N LYS A 290 5.94 -7.37 -28.20
CA LYS A 290 5.96 -6.90 -29.60
C LYS A 290 5.69 -5.39 -29.71
N ALA A 291 4.84 -4.84 -28.84
CA ALA A 291 4.54 -3.41 -28.78
C ALA A 291 5.69 -2.57 -28.20
N MET A 292 6.47 -3.11 -27.27
CA MET A 292 7.57 -2.39 -26.61
C MET A 292 8.89 -2.43 -27.39
N ARG A 293 9.11 -3.48 -28.20
CA ARG A 293 10.35 -3.64 -28.98
C ARG A 293 10.70 -2.41 -29.84
N PRO A 294 9.79 -1.82 -30.65
CA PRO A 294 10.12 -0.65 -31.45
C PRO A 294 10.48 0.58 -30.62
N ILE A 295 9.85 0.74 -29.45
CA ILE A 295 10.09 1.88 -28.55
C ILE A 295 11.48 1.77 -27.94
N TYR A 296 11.78 0.62 -27.35
CA TYR A 296 13.10 0.31 -26.80
C TYR A 296 14.19 0.39 -27.87
N PHE A 297 13.94 -0.14 -29.06
CA PHE A 297 14.87 -0.06 -30.19
C PHE A 297 15.06 1.38 -30.66
N SER A 298 14.01 2.19 -30.76
CA SER A 298 14.12 3.62 -31.10
C SER A 298 14.97 4.38 -30.07
N HIS A 299 14.76 4.14 -28.78
CA HIS A 299 15.55 4.75 -27.71
C HIS A 299 17.01 4.26 -27.74
N ALA A 300 17.26 2.97 -27.98
CA ALA A 300 18.61 2.41 -28.14
C ALA A 300 19.33 2.91 -29.39
N MET A 301 18.62 3.08 -30.52
CA MET A 301 19.19 3.63 -31.75
C MET A 301 19.54 5.11 -31.59
N ARG A 302 18.69 5.88 -30.92
CA ARG A 302 18.96 7.30 -30.64
C ARG A 302 20.14 7.49 -29.69
N TRP A 303 20.34 6.56 -28.76
CA TRP A 303 21.57 6.45 -27.97
C TRP A 303 22.81 6.23 -28.86
N ASN A 304 22.72 5.30 -29.80
CA ASN A 304 23.83 4.89 -30.67
C ASN A 304 24.13 5.85 -31.84
N LYS A 305 23.33 6.90 -32.09
CA LYS A 305 23.61 7.84 -33.19
C LYS A 305 24.78 8.79 -32.86
N PRO A 306 25.90 8.78 -33.62
CA PRO A 306 26.80 9.93 -33.67
C PRO A 306 26.13 11.12 -34.36
N LYS A 307 26.56 12.34 -34.01
CA LYS A 307 25.95 13.68 -34.13
C LYS A 307 25.27 14.13 -35.45
N SER A 308 25.14 13.36 -36.52
CA SER A 308 24.86 13.97 -37.85
C SER A 308 23.39 14.20 -38.25
N LEU A 309 22.36 13.84 -37.45
CA LEU A 309 20.96 14.08 -37.85
C LEU A 309 20.04 14.43 -36.66
N ALA A 310 19.98 15.71 -36.29
CA ALA A 310 18.80 16.31 -35.62
C ALA A 310 18.82 17.85 -35.52
N LEU A 311 19.46 18.57 -36.46
CA LEU A 311 19.30 20.03 -36.59
C LEU A 311 19.02 20.38 -38.05
N THR A 312 17.88 19.92 -38.56
CA THR A 312 17.31 20.42 -39.82
C THR A 312 15.85 20.76 -39.62
N LYS A 313 15.63 21.99 -39.15
CA LYS A 313 14.68 22.99 -39.66
C LYS A 313 14.46 24.03 -38.57
N LYS A 314 15.38 25.00 -38.47
CA LYS A 314 14.98 26.36 -38.09
C LYS A 314 14.01 26.79 -39.19
N GLN A 315 12.73 26.86 -38.88
CA GLN A 315 11.78 27.62 -39.68
C GLN A 315 12.28 29.06 -39.70
N THR A 316 12.64 29.50 -40.89
CA THR A 316 12.83 30.89 -41.27
C THR A 316 11.54 31.64 -40.93
N ILE A 317 11.56 32.43 -39.86
CA ILE A 317 10.61 33.54 -39.72
C ILE A 317 11.31 34.73 -40.37
N THR A 318 11.01 34.94 -41.64
CA THR A 318 11.21 36.22 -42.31
C THR A 318 10.29 37.25 -41.65
N THR A 319 10.86 38.14 -40.85
CA THR A 319 10.22 39.41 -40.49
C THR A 319 10.44 40.38 -41.64
N ASN A 320 9.38 40.70 -42.38
CA ASN A 320 9.34 41.87 -43.24
C ASN A 320 9.37 43.13 -42.37
N HIS A 321 10.36 43.99 -42.57
CA HIS A 321 10.24 45.44 -42.48
C HIS A 321 11.15 46.08 -43.53
#